data_AF-A0A952VIG1-F1
#
_entry.id   AF-A0A952VIG1-F1
#
_cell.length_a   1.000
_cell.length_b   1.000
_cell.length_c   1.000
_cell.angle_alpha   90.00
_cell.angle_beta   90.00
_cell.angle_gamma   90.00
#
_symmetry.space_group_name_H-M   'P 1'
#
loop_
_entity.id
_entity.type
_entity.pdbx_description
1 polymer ?
#
loop_
_entity_poly.entity_id
_entity_poly.type
_entity_poly.pdbx_seq_one_letter_code
_entity_poly.pdbx_strand_id
1 'polypeptide(L)'
;MNKQMLILCVASFFGGIVGGIVSTQVVLPNSAEAQKSNGVNAEEFLLLDAKGKARAGIGLDANGEVGLVLRSKDGNRTLTLSPDDPAVIKLVERGGRILWGAP
;
A
#
# COMPACT_ATOMS: atom_id res chain seq x y z
N MET A 1 27.86 -13.84 55.38
CA MET A 1 27.18 -14.25 54.13
C MET A 1 27.52 -15.71 53.87
N ASN A 2 26.53 -16.60 53.84
CA ASN A 2 26.77 -18.04 53.75
C ASN A 2 27.31 -18.41 52.35
N LYS A 3 28.40 -19.18 52.28
CA LYS A 3 29.02 -19.65 51.02
C LYS A 3 28.01 -20.30 50.06
N GLN A 4 27.04 -21.03 50.60
CA GLN A 4 25.95 -21.65 49.83
C GLN A 4 25.05 -20.62 49.13
N MET A 5 24.77 -19.49 49.78
CA MET A 5 23.97 -18.40 49.22
C MET A 5 24.69 -17.72 48.06
N LEU A 6 26.01 -17.54 48.19
CA LEU A 6 26.84 -16.95 47.15
C LEU A 6 26.90 -17.83 45.89
N ILE A 7 27.03 -19.15 46.07
CA ILE A 7 27.04 -20.12 44.95
C ILE A 7 25.70 -20.10 44.19
N LEU A 8 24.57 -20.03 44.91
CA LEU A 8 23.24 -19.93 44.31
C LEU A 8 23.05 -18.64 43.50
N CYS A 9 23.52 -17.50 44.00
CA CYS A 9 23.45 -16.22 43.28
C CYS A 9 24.28 -16.22 42.00
N VAL A 10 25.48 -16.81 42.04
CA VAL A 10 26.33 -16.90 40.86
C VAL A 10 25.71 -17.83 39.82
N ALA A 11 25.18 -18.98 40.23
CA ALA A 11 24.54 -19.93 39.33
C ALA A 11 23.30 -19.35 38.63
N SER A 12 22.44 -18.62 39.35
CA SER A 12 21.25 -18.01 38.76
C SER A 12 21.57 -16.87 37.79
N PHE A 13 22.62 -16.09 38.08
CA PHE A 13 23.06 -14.99 37.23
C PHE A 13 23.57 -15.50 35.87
N PHE A 14 24.45 -16.52 35.88
CA PHE A 14 24.96 -17.11 34.64
C PHE A 14 23.89 -17.88 33.87
N GLY A 15 22.97 -18.56 34.56
CA GLY A 15 21.82 -19.21 33.92
C GLY A 15 20.91 -18.24 33.17
N GLY A 16 20.67 -17.05 33.73
CA GLY A 16 19.85 -16.01 33.09
C GLY A 16 20.48 -15.44 31.81
N ILE A 17 21.79 -15.20 31.81
CA ILE A 17 22.51 -14.68 30.63
C ILE A 17 22.53 -15.71 29.51
N VAL A 18 22.88 -16.96 29.82
CA VAL A 18 22.91 -18.03 28.82
C VAL A 18 21.51 -18.30 28.28
N GLY A 19 20.50 -18.33 29.15
CA GLY A 19 19.10 -18.50 28.74
C GLY A 19 18.59 -17.37 27.82
N GLY A 20 18.95 -16.12 28.09
CA GLY A 20 18.55 -14.97 27.28
C GLY A 20 19.21 -14.92 25.89
N ILE A 21 20.47 -15.34 25.78
CA ILE A 21 21.15 -15.44 24.48
C ILE A 21 20.53 -16.56 23.63
N VAL A 22 20.21 -17.70 24.23
CA VAL A 22 19.57 -18.82 23.52
C VAL A 22 18.14 -18.46 23.08
N SER A 23 17.37 -17.75 23.91
CA SER A 23 15.98 -17.39 23.56
C SER A 23 15.89 -16.42 22.38
N THR A 24 16.89 -15.55 22.19
CA THR A 24 16.91 -14.57 21.09
C THR A 24 17.38 -15.14 19.76
N GLN A 25 18.10 -16.27 19.76
CA GLN A 25 18.61 -16.89 18.54
C GLN A 25 17.79 -18.11 18.09
N VAL A 26 17.13 -18.82 19.01
CA VAL A 26 16.41 -20.07 18.70
C VAL A 26 14.96 -19.84 18.32
N VAL A 27 14.32 -18.79 18.86
CA VAL A 27 13.09 -18.27 18.29
C VAL A 27 13.53 -17.33 17.18
N LEU A 28 13.82 -17.90 16.00
CA LEU A 28 13.84 -17.12 14.77
C LEU A 28 12.56 -16.28 14.82
N PRO A 29 12.64 -14.95 14.96
CA PRO A 29 11.48 -14.16 14.63
C PRO A 29 11.22 -14.57 13.18
N ASN A 30 10.08 -15.20 12.93
CA ASN A 30 9.43 -14.94 11.67
C ASN A 30 9.22 -13.43 11.71
N SER A 31 10.24 -12.69 11.28
CA SER A 31 10.10 -11.33 10.78
C SER A 31 8.83 -11.44 9.98
N ALA A 32 7.81 -10.67 10.37
CA ALA A 32 6.65 -10.53 9.54
C ALA A 32 7.21 -10.00 8.22
N GLU A 33 7.50 -10.91 7.30
CA GLU A 33 7.93 -10.62 5.96
C GLU A 33 6.79 -9.76 5.45
N ALA A 34 7.05 -8.46 5.37
CA ALA A 34 6.17 -7.55 4.67
C ALA A 34 6.00 -8.21 3.30
N GLN A 35 4.81 -8.77 3.10
CA GLN A 35 4.46 -9.60 1.96
C GLN A 35 5.07 -8.94 0.73
N LYS A 36 6.01 -9.64 0.08
CA LYS A 36 6.74 -9.15 -1.09
C LYS A 36 5.75 -8.41 -1.98
N SER A 37 5.87 -7.07 -2.00
CA SER A 37 4.94 -6.23 -2.72
C SER A 37 5.04 -6.61 -4.19
N ASN A 38 4.01 -7.27 -4.70
CA ASN A 38 3.81 -7.45 -6.14
C ASN A 38 3.33 -6.12 -6.70
N GLY A 39 4.17 -5.09 -6.57
CA GLY A 39 3.98 -3.81 -7.22
C GLY A 39 4.33 -3.97 -8.69
N VAL A 40 3.39 -3.63 -9.55
CA VAL A 40 3.70 -3.40 -10.96
C VAL A 40 4.14 -1.93 -11.05
N ASN A 41 5.28 -1.66 -11.69
CA ASN A 41 5.64 -0.30 -12.05
C ASN A 41 5.17 -0.07 -13.48
N ALA A 42 4.22 0.84 -13.66
CA ALA A 42 3.67 1.21 -14.96
C ALA A 42 3.33 2.70 -14.95
N GLU A 43 3.44 3.33 -16.12
CA GLU A 43 3.00 4.72 -16.33
C GLU A 43 1.47 4.84 -16.26
N GLU A 44 0.76 3.75 -16.53
CA GLU A 44 -0.71 3.68 -16.51
C GLU A 44 -1.21 2.28 -16.13
N PHE A 45 -2.27 2.22 -15.34
CA PHE A 45 -3.06 1.04 -15.07
C PHE A 45 -4.45 1.19 -15.65
N LEU A 46 -4.92 0.19 -16.42
CA LEU A 46 -6.24 0.18 -17.04
C LEU A 46 -7.09 -0.98 -16.52
N LEU A 47 -8.32 -0.68 -16.12
CA LEU A 47 -9.36 -1.67 -15.90
C LEU A 47 -10.11 -1.89 -17.22
N LEU A 48 -9.98 -3.08 -17.81
CA LEU A 48 -10.67 -3.45 -19.05
C LEU A 48 -11.95 -4.24 -18.75
N ASP A 49 -12.98 -4.06 -19.56
CA ASP A 49 -14.16 -4.93 -19.54
C ASP A 49 -13.94 -6.22 -20.35
N ALA A 50 -14.94 -7.11 -20.36
CA ALA A 50 -14.89 -8.39 -21.06
C ALA A 50 -14.67 -8.28 -22.60
N LYS A 51 -14.83 -7.07 -23.17
CA LYS A 51 -14.57 -6.80 -24.59
C LYS A 51 -13.21 -6.11 -24.81
N GLY A 52 -12.41 -5.96 -23.75
CA GLY A 52 -11.12 -5.28 -23.79
C GLY A 52 -11.23 -3.75 -23.75
N LYS A 53 -12.40 -3.16 -23.48
CA LYS A 53 -12.57 -1.71 -23.43
C LYS A 53 -12.16 -1.16 -22.07
N ALA A 54 -11.36 -0.11 -22.03
CA ALA A 54 -10.99 0.57 -20.78
C ALA A 54 -12.21 1.25 -20.10
N ARG A 55 -12.38 0.95 -18.81
CA ARG A 55 -13.49 1.39 -17.96
C ARG A 55 -13.05 2.15 -16.72
N ALA A 56 -11.80 1.98 -16.32
CA ALA A 56 -11.13 2.88 -15.40
C ALA A 56 -9.65 2.93 -15.75
N GLY A 57 -8.97 3.98 -15.32
CA GLY A 57 -7.53 4.05 -15.39
C GLY A 57 -6.94 4.97 -14.35
N ILE A 58 -5.74 4.65 -13.89
CA ILE A 58 -4.90 5.54 -13.09
C ILE A 58 -3.54 5.67 -13.74
N GLY A 59 -3.06 6.88 -13.94
CA GLY A 59 -1.80 7.13 -14.63
C GLY A 59 -1.51 8.61 -14.79
N LEU A 60 -0.49 8.89 -15.59
CA LEU A 60 -0.11 10.25 -15.97
C LEU A 60 -0.76 10.60 -17.32
N ASP A 61 -1.25 11.82 -17.45
CA ASP A 61 -1.72 12.34 -18.74
C ASP A 61 -0.56 12.86 -19.61
N ALA A 62 -0.89 13.47 -20.75
CA ALA A 62 0.11 14.00 -21.69
C ALA A 62 0.97 15.15 -21.11
N ASN A 63 0.51 15.80 -20.04
CA ASN A 63 1.23 16.86 -19.34
C ASN A 63 2.00 16.32 -18.13
N GLY A 64 1.88 15.02 -17.81
CA GLY A 64 2.45 14.40 -16.63
C GLY A 64 1.60 14.58 -15.37
N GLU A 65 0.36 15.04 -15.50
CA GLU A 65 -0.57 15.22 -14.38
C GLU A 65 -1.20 13.88 -14.00
N VAL A 66 -1.36 13.64 -12.70
CA VAL A 66 -1.88 12.35 -12.22
C VAL A 66 -3.41 12.34 -12.28
N GLY A 67 -3.99 11.29 -12.84
CA GLY A 67 -5.44 11.19 -12.98
C GLY A 67 -5.97 9.81 -12.61
N LEU A 68 -7.15 9.78 -12.00
CA LEU A 68 -8.02 8.61 -11.92
C LEU A 68 -9.26 8.87 -12.77
N VAL A 69 -9.55 7.97 -13.68
CA VAL A 69 -10.69 8.07 -14.61
C VAL A 69 -11.59 6.87 -14.43
N LEU A 70 -12.90 7.07 -14.35
CA LEU A 70 -13.91 6.02 -14.41
C LEU A 70 -14.92 6.32 -15.52
N ARG A 71 -15.16 5.34 -16.38
CA ARG A 71 -16.03 5.47 -17.55
C ARG A 71 -17.26 4.58 -17.42
N SER A 72 -18.44 5.16 -17.63
CA SER A 72 -19.72 4.44 -17.60
C SER A 72 -19.80 3.35 -18.69
N LYS A 73 -20.72 2.40 -18.53
CA LYS A 73 -20.82 1.22 -19.42
C LYS A 73 -21.17 1.56 -20.86
N ASP A 74 -22.05 2.53 -21.01
CA ASP A 74 -22.41 3.13 -22.29
C ASP A 74 -21.32 4.08 -22.84
N GLY A 75 -20.33 4.45 -22.02
CA GLY A 75 -19.31 5.44 -22.35
C GLY A 75 -19.85 6.86 -22.51
N ASN A 76 -20.99 7.18 -21.91
CA ASN A 76 -21.60 8.50 -21.97
C ASN A 76 -21.15 9.43 -20.85
N ARG A 77 -20.59 8.88 -19.76
CA ARG A 77 -20.13 9.64 -18.61
C ARG A 77 -18.75 9.19 -18.18
N THR A 78 -17.98 10.17 -17.74
CA THR A 78 -16.63 9.98 -17.22
C THR A 78 -16.51 10.73 -15.90
N LEU A 79 -16.19 10.02 -14.83
CA LEU A 79 -15.79 10.63 -13.55
C LEU A 79 -14.28 10.73 -13.56
N THR A 80 -13.73 11.91 -13.34
CA THR A 80 -12.29 12.13 -13.23
C THR A 80 -11.96 12.66 -11.85
N LEU A 81 -10.83 12.23 -11.33
CA LEU A 81 -10.17 12.77 -10.14
C LEU A 81 -8.75 13.16 -10.56
N SER A 82 -8.42 14.44 -10.49
CA SER A 82 -7.07 14.96 -10.74
C SER A 82 -6.74 16.02 -9.70
N PRO A 83 -5.67 15.88 -8.91
CA PRO A 83 -5.28 16.89 -7.94
C PRO A 83 -4.72 18.16 -8.58
N ASP A 84 -4.36 18.10 -9.86
CA ASP A 84 -3.75 19.19 -10.62
C ASP A 84 -4.83 20.11 -11.26
N ASP A 85 -6.11 19.68 -11.24
CA ASP A 85 -7.24 20.44 -11.74
C ASP A 85 -7.92 21.28 -10.64
N PRO A 86 -8.33 22.54 -10.90
CA PRO A 86 -9.10 23.35 -9.95
C PRO A 86 -10.39 22.69 -9.46
N ALA A 87 -11.05 21.90 -10.32
CA ALA A 87 -12.14 21.02 -9.93
C ALA A 87 -11.59 19.59 -9.85
N VAL A 88 -11.08 19.26 -8.67
CA VAL A 88 -10.38 18.00 -8.38
C VAL A 88 -11.21 16.79 -8.80
N ILE A 89 -12.53 16.84 -8.60
CA ILE A 89 -13.46 15.79 -9.03
C ILE A 89 -14.42 16.37 -10.07
N LYS A 90 -14.56 15.70 -11.23
CA LYS A 90 -15.51 16.10 -12.28
C LYS A 90 -16.30 14.92 -12.81
N LEU A 91 -17.60 15.11 -12.97
CA LEU A 91 -18.44 14.24 -13.78
C LEU A 91 -18.69 14.91 -15.14
N VAL A 92 -18.21 14.29 -16.21
CA VAL A 92 -18.22 14.84 -17.56
C VAL A 92 -19.05 13.94 -18.48
N GLU A 93 -19.93 14.55 -19.27
CA GLU A 93 -20.68 13.87 -20.31
C GLU A 93 -19.87 13.71 -21.60
N ARG A 94 -20.22 12.74 -22.45
CA ARG A 94 -19.68 12.63 -23.80
C ARG A 94 -19.86 13.96 -24.54
N GLY A 95 -18.76 14.50 -25.06
CA GLY A 95 -18.70 15.84 -25.66
C GLY A 95 -18.04 16.90 -24.76
N GLY A 96 -17.63 16.55 -23.55
CA GLY A 96 -16.84 17.42 -22.68
C GLY A 96 -17.65 18.33 -21.76
N ARG A 97 -18.98 18.23 -21.78
CA ARG A 97 -19.85 19.00 -20.88
C ARG A 97 -19.69 18.52 -19.44
N ILE A 98 -19.25 19.41 -18.55
CA ILE A 98 -19.18 19.14 -17.11
C ILE A 98 -20.61 19.14 -16.56
N LEU A 99 -21.03 17.99 -16.01
CA LEU A 99 -22.33 17.81 -15.35
C LEU A 99 -22.28 18.23 -13.88
N TRP A 100 -21.13 18.01 -13.24
CA TRP A 100 -20.88 18.32 -11.84
C TRP A 100 -19.38 18.36 -11.57
N GLY A 101 -18.95 19.15 -10.59
CA GLY A 101 -17.59 19.12 -10.09
C GLY A 101 -17.47 19.56 -8.64
N ALA A 102 -16.38 19.17 -7.99
CA ALA A 102 -16.01 19.55 -6.64
C ALA A 102 -14.49 19.79 -6.53
N PRO A 103 -14.07 20.68 -5.61
CA PRO A 103 -12.68 20.84 -5.24
C PRO A 103 -12.18 19.66 -4.38
#